data_AF-A0A534HJ07-F1
#
_entry.id   AF-A0A534HJ07-F1
#
_cell.length_a   1.000
_cell.length_b   1.000
_cell.length_c   1.000
_cell.angle_alpha   90.00
_cell.angle_beta   90.00
_cell.angle_gamma   90.00
#
_symmetry.space_group_name_H-M   'P 1'
#
loop_
_entity.id
_entity.type
_entity.pdbx_description
1 polymer ?
#
loop_
_entity_poly.entity_id
_entity_poly.type
_entity_poly.pdbx_seq_one_letter_code
_entity_poly.pdbx_strand_id
1 'polypeptide(L)'
;MKSLRQLGFLKLNLRPDGSPDDDHRVLALFRNRAELKKAYGDLQEETFRLKDLIKQQEAATQRVQDMLATLEGRLVAAETGYPALVFYQLRGLWQSGRELITQFISDLVRQQEDHERRAYIAQHNRKGFARRQGAESQLRAAEGLNAETAAQLAALEAERAKLTRFWHYFKRRALERRIGAARMAVESAGASLGQARQALEEIEREAAPEFQGLSVAARRSINLAAIAHAEVLCLRVMQLKGPLLKMAREATARRETPDEYGSPKECVLLMGQIARALRLINERTGWAGEIKARVARLQTAARYRGDADTAPLADSLAFSEGDVLALAALGAQAERLPNVLAEDTWDLFRVLLR
;
A
#
# COMPACT_ATOMS: atom_id res chain seq x y z
N MET A 1 22.75 -9.73 -9.98
CA MET A 1 24.02 -10.38 -9.59
C MET A 1 24.34 -10.11 -8.11
N LYS A 2 23.60 -10.72 -7.17
CA LYS A 2 23.89 -10.68 -5.73
C LYS A 2 23.41 -11.99 -5.11
N SER A 3 24.25 -13.02 -5.11
CA SER A 3 24.06 -14.22 -4.26
C SER A 3 25.29 -15.15 -4.20
N LEU A 4 26.51 -14.68 -4.46
CA LEU A 4 27.74 -15.46 -4.22
C LEU A 4 28.43 -15.05 -2.91
N ARG A 5 27.66 -15.00 -1.82
CA ARG A 5 28.22 -14.80 -0.47
C ARG A 5 27.56 -15.75 0.51
N GLN A 6 27.91 -17.04 0.45
CA GLN A 6 27.71 -17.95 1.59
C GLN A 6 28.54 -19.24 1.55
N LEU A 7 29.59 -19.35 0.73
CA LEU A 7 30.53 -20.48 0.78
C LEU A 7 31.71 -20.21 1.74
N GLY A 8 31.41 -19.62 2.90
CA GLY A 8 32.40 -19.17 3.90
C GLY A 8 32.52 -20.03 5.15
N PHE A 9 31.91 -21.22 5.20
CA PHE A 9 31.85 -22.04 6.44
C PHE A 9 32.69 -23.32 6.43
N LEU A 10 33.55 -23.54 5.44
CA LEU A 10 34.56 -24.60 5.49
C LEU A 10 35.80 -24.15 6.27
N LYS A 11 35.66 -23.88 7.57
CA LYS A 11 36.79 -23.88 8.51
C LYS A 11 37.10 -25.35 8.84
N LEU A 12 38.00 -25.95 8.06
CA LEU A 12 38.72 -27.17 8.41
C LEU A 12 39.60 -26.89 9.63
N ASN A 13 39.04 -27.07 10.82
CA ASN A 13 39.81 -27.12 12.06
C ASN A 13 40.56 -28.46 12.12
N LEU A 14 41.83 -28.44 11.71
CA LEU A 14 42.79 -29.53 11.92
C LEU A 14 43.86 -29.04 12.90
N ARG A 15 43.69 -29.32 14.20
CA ARG A 15 44.80 -29.58 15.12
C ARG A 15 44.37 -30.46 16.30
N PRO A 16 45.28 -31.29 16.83
CA PRO A 16 44.97 -32.46 17.66
C PRO A 16 45.10 -32.16 19.15
N ASP A 17 44.18 -32.71 19.96
CA ASP A 17 44.50 -33.52 21.15
C ASP A 17 43.20 -33.92 21.86
N GLY A 18 43.11 -35.21 22.20
CA GLY A 18 41.91 -35.87 22.75
C GLY A 18 41.13 -36.59 21.66
N SER A 19 41.11 -37.92 21.71
CA SER A 19 40.35 -38.77 20.77
C SER A 19 38.88 -38.31 20.72
N PRO A 20 38.41 -37.70 19.63
CA PRO A 20 37.00 -37.45 19.47
C PRO A 20 36.37 -38.82 19.24
N ASP A 21 35.40 -39.17 20.09
CA ASP A 21 34.53 -40.32 19.94
C ASP A 21 34.21 -40.54 18.45
N ASP A 22 34.63 -41.66 17.86
CA ASP A 22 34.48 -41.91 16.41
C ASP A 22 33.00 -41.76 15.98
N ASP A 23 32.08 -42.03 16.91
CA ASP A 23 30.65 -41.82 16.79
C ASP A 23 30.26 -40.35 16.55
N HIS A 24 30.91 -39.38 17.20
CA HIS A 24 30.66 -37.95 16.96
C HIS A 24 31.10 -37.52 15.55
N ARG A 25 32.20 -38.08 15.03
CA ARG A 25 32.70 -37.81 13.67
C ARG A 25 31.78 -38.42 12.62
N VAL A 26 31.29 -39.64 12.85
CA VAL A 26 30.33 -40.33 11.99
C VAL A 26 29.00 -39.56 11.94
N LEU A 27 28.48 -39.11 13.10
CA LEU A 27 27.27 -38.28 13.16
C LEU A 27 27.44 -36.95 12.41
N ALA A 28 28.61 -36.31 12.50
CA ALA A 28 28.89 -35.09 11.74
C ALA A 28 28.91 -35.34 10.22
N LEU A 29 29.46 -36.48 9.77
CA LEU A 29 29.43 -36.87 8.35
C LEU A 29 28.00 -37.15 7.86
N PHE A 30 27.15 -37.79 8.67
CA PHE A 30 25.75 -38.01 8.32
C PHE A 30 24.95 -36.70 8.24
N ARG A 31 25.17 -35.76 9.17
CA ARG A 31 24.56 -34.43 9.12
C ARG A 31 25.02 -33.66 7.89
N ASN A 32 26.32 -33.62 7.61
CA ASN A 32 26.87 -33.01 6.41
C ASN A 32 26.30 -33.64 5.13
N ARG A 33 26.16 -34.97 5.07
CA ARG A 33 25.55 -35.67 3.93
C ARG A 33 24.06 -35.31 3.78
N ALA A 34 23.32 -35.22 4.87
CA ALA A 34 21.91 -34.85 4.86
C ALA A 34 21.72 -33.39 4.39
N GLU A 35 22.53 -32.47 4.91
CA GLU A 35 22.55 -31.07 4.48
C GLU A 35 22.95 -30.93 3.01
N LEU A 36 23.96 -31.66 2.55
CA LEU A 36 24.38 -31.67 1.15
C LEU A 36 23.30 -32.24 0.22
N LYS A 37 22.62 -33.31 0.64
CA LYS A 37 21.50 -33.89 -0.12
C LYS A 37 20.33 -32.92 -0.21
N LYS A 38 20.02 -32.20 0.87
CA LYS A 38 19.01 -31.15 0.88
C LYS A 38 19.38 -30.01 -0.08
N ALA A 39 20.59 -29.46 0.06
CA ALA A 39 21.07 -28.39 -0.81
C ALA A 39 21.12 -28.82 -2.29
N TYR A 40 21.46 -30.08 -2.58
CA TYR A 40 21.41 -30.62 -3.92
C TYR A 40 19.98 -30.72 -4.46
N GLY A 41 19.02 -31.16 -3.63
CA GLY A 41 17.59 -31.17 -3.97
C GLY A 41 17.07 -29.76 -4.26
N ASP A 42 17.35 -28.80 -3.36
CA ASP A 42 16.97 -27.39 -3.51
C ASP A 42 17.55 -26.80 -4.82
N LEU A 43 18.81 -27.13 -5.14
CA LEU A 43 19.46 -26.70 -6.38
C LEU A 43 18.86 -27.35 -7.63
N GLN A 44 18.46 -28.63 -7.55
CA GLN A 44 17.76 -29.30 -8.65
C GLN A 44 16.41 -28.64 -8.92
N GLU A 45 15.63 -28.35 -7.88
CA GLU A 45 14.34 -27.65 -8.00
C GLU A 45 14.52 -26.25 -8.61
N GLU A 46 15.53 -25.49 -8.15
CA GLU A 46 15.86 -24.20 -8.73
C GLU A 46 16.28 -24.34 -10.21
N THR A 47 17.06 -25.37 -10.55
CA THR A 47 17.45 -25.65 -11.93
C THR A 47 16.26 -25.95 -12.82
N PHE A 48 15.30 -26.76 -12.36
CA PHE A 48 14.06 -27.02 -13.12
C PHE A 48 13.23 -25.75 -13.29
N ARG A 49 13.06 -24.97 -12.22
CA ARG A 49 12.34 -23.68 -12.27
C ARG A 49 12.98 -22.71 -13.26
N LEU A 50 14.32 -22.60 -13.26
CA LEU A 50 15.03 -21.72 -14.18
C LEU A 50 14.90 -22.19 -15.62
N LYS A 51 14.98 -23.50 -15.88
CA LYS A 51 14.73 -24.07 -17.22
C LYS A 51 13.32 -23.75 -17.73
N ASP A 52 12.31 -23.87 -16.87
CA ASP A 52 10.94 -23.52 -17.23
C ASP A 52 10.78 -22.03 -17.52
N LEU A 53 11.41 -21.15 -16.72
CA LEU A 53 11.42 -19.71 -16.97
C LEU A 53 12.11 -19.36 -18.29
N ILE A 54 13.24 -20.01 -18.60
CA ILE A 54 13.94 -19.85 -19.89
C ILE A 54 13.03 -20.27 -21.04
N LYS A 55 12.40 -21.44 -20.95
CA LYS A 55 11.48 -21.93 -22.00
C LYS A 55 10.31 -20.99 -22.21
N GLN A 56 9.76 -20.41 -21.14
CA GLN A 56 8.70 -19.40 -21.23
C GLN A 56 9.20 -18.11 -21.90
N GLN A 57 10.40 -17.67 -21.58
CA GLN A 57 11.02 -16.50 -22.20
C GLN A 57 11.33 -16.74 -23.69
N GLU A 58 11.82 -17.91 -24.07
CA GLU A 58 12.08 -18.31 -25.46
C GLU A 58 10.77 -18.31 -26.25
N ALA A 59 9.71 -18.92 -25.72
CA ALA A 59 8.38 -18.91 -26.33
C ALA A 59 7.77 -17.49 -26.41
N ALA A 60 8.07 -16.59 -25.47
CA ALA A 60 7.68 -15.19 -25.57
C ALA A 60 8.47 -14.45 -26.65
N THR A 61 9.77 -14.69 -26.73
CA THR A 61 10.67 -14.11 -27.74
C THR A 61 10.26 -14.53 -29.15
N GLN A 62 9.98 -15.82 -29.36
CA GLN A 62 9.53 -16.33 -30.65
C GLN A 62 8.23 -15.64 -31.10
N ARG A 63 7.25 -15.51 -30.21
CA ARG A 63 5.99 -14.80 -30.53
C ARG A 63 6.20 -13.34 -30.92
N VAL A 64 7.18 -12.66 -30.31
CA VAL A 64 7.54 -11.29 -30.68
C VAL A 64 8.20 -11.26 -32.05
N GLN A 65 9.12 -12.20 -32.34
CA GLN A 65 9.75 -12.32 -33.65
C GLN A 65 8.72 -12.58 -34.76
N ASP A 66 7.76 -13.48 -34.54
CA ASP A 66 6.69 -13.77 -35.49
C ASP A 66 5.81 -12.53 -35.76
N MET A 67 5.51 -11.76 -34.71
CA MET A 67 4.75 -10.51 -34.81
C MET A 67 5.54 -9.44 -35.60
N LEU A 68 6.85 -9.32 -35.36
CA LEU A 68 7.71 -8.40 -36.10
C LEU A 68 7.82 -8.79 -37.58
N ALA A 69 8.02 -10.07 -37.89
CA ALA A 69 8.05 -10.57 -39.26
C ALA A 69 6.73 -10.28 -40.00
N THR A 70 5.60 -10.45 -39.30
CA THR A 70 4.27 -10.09 -39.85
C THR A 70 4.18 -8.60 -40.14
N LEU A 71 4.70 -7.75 -39.25
CA LEU A 71 4.72 -6.30 -39.44
C LEU A 71 5.62 -5.88 -40.60
N GLU A 72 6.81 -6.44 -40.69
CA GLU A 72 7.75 -6.22 -41.79
C GLU A 72 7.07 -6.54 -43.12
N GLY A 73 6.41 -7.69 -43.22
CA GLY A 73 5.66 -8.08 -44.42
C GLY A 73 4.58 -7.06 -44.82
N ARG A 74 3.88 -6.47 -43.84
CA ARG A 74 2.87 -5.43 -44.09
C ARG A 74 3.47 -4.09 -44.51
N LEU A 75 4.65 -3.75 -44.03
CA LEU A 75 5.32 -2.48 -44.35
C LEU A 75 5.96 -2.48 -45.76
N VAL A 76 6.04 -3.64 -46.43
CA VAL A 76 6.56 -3.74 -47.80
C VAL A 76 5.71 -2.98 -48.82
N ALA A 77 4.38 -2.96 -48.63
CA ALA A 77 3.45 -2.31 -49.54
C ALA A 77 2.69 -1.16 -48.88
N ALA A 78 2.44 -0.08 -49.62
CA ALA A 78 1.71 1.07 -49.13
C ALA A 78 0.28 0.71 -48.66
N GLU A 79 -0.43 -0.12 -49.43
CA GLU A 79 -1.81 -0.53 -49.13
C GLU A 79 -1.96 -1.23 -47.78
N THR A 80 -0.93 -1.93 -47.31
CA THR A 80 -0.93 -2.63 -46.01
C THR A 80 -0.17 -1.88 -44.91
N GLY A 81 0.81 -1.06 -45.30
CA GLY A 81 1.69 -0.33 -44.40
C GLY A 81 1.02 0.89 -43.78
N TYR A 82 0.26 1.67 -44.57
CA TYR A 82 -0.45 2.84 -44.05
C TYR A 82 -1.54 2.48 -43.02
N PRO A 83 -2.43 1.48 -43.27
CA PRO A 83 -3.35 0.98 -42.26
C PRO A 83 -2.65 0.48 -41.00
N ALA A 84 -1.48 -0.16 -41.13
CA ALA A 84 -0.68 -0.58 -39.98
C ALA A 84 -0.19 0.58 -39.13
N LEU A 85 0.29 1.66 -39.74
CA LEU A 85 0.69 2.86 -39.01
C LEU A 85 -0.48 3.48 -38.24
N VAL A 86 -1.66 3.59 -38.87
CA VAL A 86 -2.87 4.10 -38.21
C VAL A 86 -3.26 3.22 -37.01
N PHE A 87 -3.27 1.90 -37.20
CA PHE A 87 -3.59 0.94 -36.14
C PHE A 87 -2.71 1.10 -34.89
N TYR A 88 -1.38 1.11 -35.07
CA TYR A 88 -0.48 1.25 -33.92
C TYR A 88 -0.48 2.65 -33.32
N GLN A 89 -0.72 3.70 -34.11
CA GLN A 89 -0.89 5.05 -33.57
C GLN A 89 -2.18 5.18 -32.74
N LEU A 90 -3.28 4.56 -33.15
CA LEU A 90 -4.52 4.49 -32.37
C LEU A 90 -4.32 3.75 -31.05
N ARG A 91 -3.60 2.61 -31.07
CA ARG A 91 -3.21 1.89 -29.85
C ARG A 91 -2.29 2.73 -28.97
N GLY A 92 -1.37 3.48 -29.59
CA GLY A 92 -0.49 4.43 -28.91
C GLY A 92 -1.27 5.54 -28.21
N LEU A 93 -2.29 6.11 -28.86
CA LEU A 93 -3.20 7.08 -28.26
C LEU A 93 -3.88 6.49 -27.01
N TRP A 94 -4.47 5.29 -27.12
CA TRP A 94 -5.09 4.59 -25.98
C TRP A 94 -4.10 4.38 -24.84
N GLN A 95 -2.91 3.89 -25.16
CA GLN A 95 -1.86 3.64 -24.19
C GLN A 95 -1.42 4.93 -23.47
N SER A 96 -1.22 6.03 -24.21
CA SER A 96 -0.84 7.32 -23.62
C SER A 96 -1.91 7.84 -22.66
N GLY A 97 -3.21 7.74 -23.00
CA GLY A 97 -4.27 8.12 -22.08
C GLY A 97 -4.28 7.29 -20.80
N ARG A 98 -4.12 5.96 -20.92
CA ARG A 98 -3.99 5.06 -19.77
C ARG A 98 -2.78 5.37 -18.89
N GLU A 99 -1.62 5.63 -19.51
CA GLU A 99 -0.39 5.98 -18.80
C GLU A 99 -0.54 7.27 -18.00
N LEU A 100 -1.16 8.31 -18.59
CA LEU A 100 -1.43 9.57 -17.90
C LEU A 100 -2.31 9.38 -16.66
N ILE A 101 -3.38 8.59 -16.77
CA ILE A 101 -4.26 8.28 -15.63
C ILE A 101 -3.49 7.46 -14.58
N THR A 102 -2.70 6.47 -15.00
CA THR A 102 -1.93 5.60 -14.09
C THR A 102 -0.88 6.41 -13.31
N GLN A 103 -0.15 7.31 -13.97
CA GLN A 103 0.81 8.21 -13.34
C GLN A 103 0.11 9.12 -12.32
N PHE A 104 -1.00 9.74 -12.74
CA PHE A 104 -1.79 10.62 -11.88
C PHE A 104 -2.27 9.90 -10.60
N ILE A 105 -2.77 8.66 -10.72
CA ILE A 105 -3.20 7.87 -9.55
C ILE A 105 -2.03 7.47 -8.68
N SER A 106 -0.91 7.08 -9.27
CA SER A 106 0.30 6.72 -8.51
C SER A 106 0.76 7.90 -7.63
N ASP A 107 0.69 9.12 -8.18
CA ASP A 107 0.99 10.34 -7.43
C ASP A 107 -0.03 10.60 -6.31
N LEU A 108 -1.33 10.44 -6.59
CA LEU A 108 -2.38 10.59 -5.58
C LEU A 108 -2.30 9.56 -4.45
N VAL A 109 -2.03 8.29 -4.79
CA VAL A 109 -1.82 7.20 -3.82
C VAL A 109 -0.67 7.56 -2.89
N ARG A 110 0.47 7.95 -3.45
CA ARG A 110 1.65 8.33 -2.66
C ARG A 110 1.35 9.50 -1.72
N GLN A 111 0.69 10.55 -2.22
CA GLN A 111 0.32 11.72 -1.41
C GLN A 111 -0.63 11.35 -0.28
N GLN A 112 -1.64 10.53 -0.57
CA GLN A 112 -2.66 10.13 0.40
C GLN A 112 -2.11 9.15 1.44
N GLU A 113 -1.24 8.22 1.04
CA GLU A 113 -0.56 7.31 1.96
C GLU A 113 0.33 8.07 2.93
N ASP A 114 1.10 9.06 2.45
CA ASP A 114 1.91 9.92 3.31
C ASP A 114 1.05 10.71 4.30
N HIS A 115 -0.09 11.24 3.84
CA HIS A 115 -1.02 11.98 4.68
C HIS A 115 -1.65 11.09 5.77
N GLU A 116 -2.22 9.94 5.39
CA GLU A 116 -2.87 9.03 6.33
C GLU A 116 -1.88 8.38 7.28
N ARG A 117 -0.68 8.01 6.82
CA ARG A 117 0.40 7.48 7.68
C ARG A 117 0.80 8.51 8.74
N ARG A 118 0.98 9.77 8.35
CA ARG A 118 1.30 10.85 9.30
C ARG A 118 0.16 11.07 10.30
N ALA A 119 -1.08 11.10 9.84
CA ALA A 119 -2.24 11.26 10.71
C ALA A 119 -2.37 10.09 11.70
N TYR A 120 -2.15 8.86 11.24
CA TYR A 120 -2.20 7.64 12.04
C TYR A 120 -1.13 7.64 13.15
N ILE A 121 0.12 7.92 12.78
CA ILE A 121 1.23 8.03 13.74
C ILE A 121 0.96 9.16 14.74
N ALA A 122 0.49 10.33 14.27
CA ALA A 122 0.18 11.45 15.15
C ALA A 122 -0.94 11.11 16.14
N GLN A 123 -1.99 10.42 15.69
CA GLN A 123 -3.08 9.99 16.56
C GLN A 123 -2.60 8.97 17.60
N HIS A 124 -1.77 8.00 17.19
CA HIS A 124 -1.18 7.03 18.10
C HIS A 124 -0.29 7.72 19.14
N ASN A 125 0.61 8.60 18.71
CA ASN A 125 1.50 9.33 19.62
C ASN A 125 0.73 10.20 20.61
N ARG A 126 -0.36 10.84 20.19
CA ARG A 126 -1.24 11.60 21.11
C ARG A 126 -1.89 10.70 22.16
N LYS A 127 -2.42 9.55 21.77
CA LYS A 127 -3.02 8.57 22.70
C LYS A 127 -1.97 7.98 23.63
N GLY A 128 -0.80 7.60 23.11
CA GLY A 128 0.32 7.06 23.86
C GLY A 128 0.86 8.08 24.88
N PHE A 129 1.02 9.34 24.48
CA PHE A 129 1.43 10.42 25.38
C PHE A 129 0.45 10.63 26.53
N ALA A 130 -0.86 10.70 26.23
CA ALA A 130 -1.88 10.86 27.27
C ALA A 130 -1.93 9.67 28.24
N ARG A 131 -1.82 8.44 27.72
CA ARG A 131 -1.74 7.22 28.54
C ARG A 131 -0.50 7.20 29.43
N ARG A 132 0.67 7.53 28.87
CA ARG A 132 1.94 7.60 29.59
C ARG A 132 1.89 8.66 30.69
N GLN A 133 1.38 9.85 30.40
CA GLN A 133 1.22 10.92 31.39
C GLN A 133 0.30 10.49 32.54
N GLY A 134 -0.80 9.81 32.23
CA GLY A 134 -1.69 9.20 33.22
C GLY A 134 -0.96 8.19 34.11
N ALA A 135 -0.26 7.23 33.51
CA ALA A 135 0.51 6.21 34.24
C ALA A 135 1.63 6.82 35.11
N GLU A 136 2.37 7.81 34.59
CA GLU A 136 3.40 8.52 35.35
C GLU A 136 2.82 9.27 36.56
N SER A 137 1.63 9.89 36.41
CA SER A 137 0.95 10.54 37.54
C SER A 137 0.51 9.53 38.61
N GLN A 138 0.02 8.36 38.19
CA GLN A 138 -0.36 7.27 39.11
C GLN A 138 0.88 6.70 39.82
N LEU A 139 1.99 6.55 39.11
CA LEU A 139 3.25 6.11 39.69
C LEU A 139 3.73 7.08 40.78
N ARG A 140 3.77 8.38 40.50
CA ARG A 140 4.17 9.41 41.49
C ARG A 140 3.24 9.40 42.71
N ALA A 141 1.94 9.23 42.50
CA ALA A 141 0.98 9.13 43.60
C ALA A 141 1.22 7.87 44.46
N ALA A 142 1.49 6.72 43.83
CA ALA A 142 1.80 5.47 44.52
C ALA A 142 3.15 5.53 45.26
N GLU A 143 4.16 6.17 44.69
CA GLU A 143 5.46 6.43 45.34
C GLU A 143 5.28 7.30 46.59
N GLY A 144 4.49 8.38 46.48
CA GLY A 144 4.15 9.24 47.61
C GLY A 144 3.44 8.49 48.73
N LEU A 145 2.41 7.71 48.40
CA LEU A 145 1.66 6.91 49.38
C LEU A 145 2.52 5.84 50.05
N ASN A 146 3.38 5.17 49.29
CA ASN A 146 4.29 4.15 49.83
C ASN A 146 5.34 4.79 50.77
N ALA A 147 5.88 5.96 50.41
CA ALA A 147 6.81 6.69 51.26
C ALA A 147 6.14 7.19 52.55
N GLU A 148 4.92 7.72 52.46
CA GLU A 148 4.16 8.22 53.61
C GLU A 148 3.83 7.09 54.60
N THR A 149 3.26 5.98 54.10
CA THR A 149 2.91 4.82 54.94
C THR A 149 4.15 4.20 55.58
N ALA A 150 5.28 4.13 54.86
CA ALA A 150 6.55 3.65 55.41
C ALA A 150 7.09 4.58 56.52
N ALA A 151 7.00 5.90 56.34
CA ALA A 151 7.40 6.88 57.34
C ALA A 151 6.52 6.80 58.60
N GLN A 152 5.19 6.63 58.43
CA GLN A 152 4.26 6.44 59.55
C GLN A 152 4.58 5.16 60.34
N LEU A 153 4.87 4.06 59.65
CA LEU A 153 5.29 2.81 60.29
C LEU A 153 6.58 3.00 61.10
N ALA A 154 7.61 3.62 60.52
CA ALA A 154 8.88 3.88 61.19
C ALA A 154 8.71 4.78 62.43
N ALA A 155 7.85 5.80 62.36
CA ALA A 155 7.55 6.67 63.49
C ALA A 155 6.88 5.91 64.65
N LEU A 156 5.90 5.04 64.34
CA LEU A 156 5.23 4.20 65.35
C LEU A 156 6.18 3.18 65.98
N GLU A 157 7.06 2.56 65.19
CA GLU A 157 8.08 1.63 65.69
C GLU A 157 9.09 2.34 66.61
N ALA A 158 9.51 3.56 66.25
CA ALA A 158 10.36 4.39 67.10
C ALA A 158 9.68 4.83 68.40
N GLU A 159 8.38 5.18 68.37
CA GLU A 159 7.62 5.52 69.58
C GLU A 159 7.49 4.29 70.51
N ARG A 160 7.25 3.10 69.97
CA ARG A 160 7.22 1.85 70.74
C ARG A 160 8.57 1.57 71.40
N ALA A 161 9.67 1.77 70.67
CA ALA A 161 11.03 1.52 71.17
C ALA A 161 11.40 2.39 72.38
N LYS A 162 10.87 3.61 72.48
CA LYS A 162 11.08 4.52 73.62
C LYS A 162 10.38 4.05 74.91
N LEU A 163 9.41 3.14 74.83
CA LEU A 163 8.61 2.69 75.98
C LEU A 163 9.23 1.45 76.67
N THR A 164 10.23 1.67 77.53
CA THR A 164 11.01 0.57 78.16
C THR A 164 10.47 0.08 79.51
N ARG A 165 9.78 0.94 80.28
CA ARG A 165 9.35 0.65 81.67
C ARG A 165 8.14 -0.28 81.76
N PHE A 166 8.01 -1.04 82.87
CA PHE A 166 7.03 -2.13 83.02
C PHE A 166 5.56 -1.65 82.95
N TRP A 167 5.24 -0.47 83.50
CA TRP A 167 3.88 0.10 83.48
C TRP A 167 3.41 0.56 82.09
N HIS A 168 4.29 0.67 81.09
CA HIS A 168 3.91 0.99 79.72
C HIS A 168 3.22 -0.18 78.99
N TYR A 169 2.92 -1.29 79.67
CA TYR A 169 2.32 -2.50 79.09
C TYR A 169 1.09 -2.22 78.19
N PHE A 170 0.08 -1.53 78.71
CA PHE A 170 -1.15 -1.24 77.94
C PHE A 170 -0.89 -0.29 76.76
N LYS A 171 -0.03 0.72 76.93
CA LYS A 171 0.35 1.65 75.85
C LYS A 171 1.12 0.93 74.73
N ARG A 172 2.06 0.04 75.08
CA ARG A 172 2.77 -0.81 74.11
C ARG A 172 1.82 -1.73 73.35
N ARG A 173 0.88 -2.39 74.04
CA ARG A 173 -0.12 -3.27 73.43
C ARG A 173 -1.05 -2.51 72.46
N ALA A 174 -1.41 -1.26 72.79
CA ALA A 174 -2.16 -0.40 71.88
C ALA A 174 -1.32 0.04 70.66
N LEU A 175 -0.04 0.39 70.86
CA LEU A 175 0.88 0.73 69.77
C LEU A 175 1.18 -0.46 68.85
N GLU A 176 1.30 -1.67 69.38
CA GLU A 176 1.48 -2.90 68.60
C GLU A 176 0.32 -3.14 67.62
N ARG A 177 -0.92 -2.90 68.05
CA ARG A 177 -2.09 -2.99 67.16
C ARG A 177 -2.02 -1.96 66.03
N ARG A 178 -1.58 -0.72 66.32
CA ARG A 178 -1.40 0.33 65.32
C ARG A 178 -0.26 0.01 64.35
N ILE A 179 0.85 -0.54 64.84
CA ILE A 179 1.96 -1.03 64.00
C ILE A 179 1.48 -2.16 63.08
N GLY A 180 0.66 -3.09 63.58
CA GLY A 180 0.06 -4.13 62.76
C GLY A 180 -0.77 -3.57 61.60
N ALA A 181 -1.63 -2.58 61.87
CA ALA A 181 -2.40 -1.91 60.82
C ALA A 181 -1.50 -1.12 59.84
N ALA A 182 -0.48 -0.42 60.35
CA ALA A 182 0.47 0.33 59.52
C ALA A 182 1.31 -0.58 58.61
N ARG A 183 1.68 -1.79 59.07
CA ARG A 183 2.36 -2.80 58.23
C ARG A 183 1.50 -3.25 57.05
N MET A 184 0.22 -3.54 57.31
CA MET A 184 -0.73 -3.88 56.24
C MET A 184 -0.91 -2.73 55.25
N ALA A 185 -0.91 -1.48 55.74
CA ALA A 185 -1.00 -0.30 54.88
C ALA A 185 0.25 -0.14 53.98
N VAL A 186 1.46 -0.36 54.50
CA VAL A 186 2.71 -0.36 53.72
C VAL A 186 2.70 -1.46 52.67
N GLU A 187 2.27 -2.67 53.03
CA GLU A 187 2.19 -3.79 52.08
C GLU A 187 1.20 -3.50 50.95
N SER A 188 0.03 -2.95 51.27
CA SER A 188 -0.95 -2.51 50.27
C SER A 188 -0.41 -1.38 49.38
N ALA A 189 0.28 -0.39 49.94
CA ALA A 189 0.87 0.70 49.16
C ALA A 189 2.01 0.21 48.26
N GLY A 190 2.82 -0.75 48.73
CA GLY A 190 3.85 -1.42 47.95
C GLY A 190 3.28 -2.22 46.78
N ALA A 191 2.15 -2.91 46.97
CA ALA A 191 1.44 -3.59 45.89
C ALA A 191 0.94 -2.61 44.82
N SER A 192 0.33 -1.49 45.23
CA SER A 192 -0.12 -0.42 44.31
C SER A 192 1.05 0.20 43.54
N LEU A 193 2.20 0.40 44.18
CA LEU A 193 3.43 0.87 43.52
C LEU A 193 3.94 -0.15 42.49
N GLY A 194 3.93 -1.44 42.82
CA GLY A 194 4.27 -2.51 41.89
C GLY A 194 3.37 -2.52 40.66
N GLN A 195 2.05 -2.40 40.84
CA GLN A 195 1.08 -2.31 39.75
C GLN A 195 1.32 -1.08 38.87
N ALA A 196 1.56 0.09 39.46
CA ALA A 196 1.83 1.31 38.72
C ALA A 196 3.12 1.23 37.88
N ARG A 197 4.17 0.59 38.41
CA ARG A 197 5.43 0.34 37.68
C ARG A 197 5.21 -0.60 36.50
N GLN A 198 4.50 -1.70 36.72
CA GLN A 198 4.20 -2.66 35.67
C GLN A 198 3.37 -2.02 34.56
N ALA A 199 2.35 -1.23 34.89
CA ALA A 199 1.53 -0.52 33.91
C ALA A 199 2.35 0.45 33.03
N LEU A 200 3.35 1.13 33.61
CA LEU A 200 4.25 2.00 32.85
C LEU A 200 5.16 1.18 31.92
N GLU A 201 5.72 0.08 32.42
CA GLU A 201 6.59 -0.81 31.63
C GLU A 201 5.83 -1.46 30.47
N GLU A 202 4.57 -1.84 30.67
CA GLU A 202 3.70 -2.34 29.60
C GLU A 202 3.51 -1.30 28.50
N ILE A 203 3.26 -0.04 28.86
CA ILE A 203 3.13 1.07 27.89
C ILE A 203 4.45 1.30 27.13
N GLU A 204 5.60 1.18 27.79
CA GLU A 204 6.91 1.37 27.15
C GLU A 204 7.30 0.24 26.20
N ARG A 205 6.81 -0.98 26.44
CA ARG A 205 7.04 -2.15 25.59
C ARG A 205 6.09 -2.22 24.38
N GLU A 206 5.07 -1.38 24.30
CA GLU A 206 4.15 -1.35 23.15
C GLU A 206 4.91 -1.01 21.85
N ALA A 207 4.78 -1.88 20.84
CA ALA A 207 5.41 -1.67 19.54
C ALA A 207 4.74 -0.53 18.77
N ALA A 208 5.51 0.11 17.88
CA ALA A 208 4.97 1.12 16.98
C ALA A 208 3.86 0.51 16.10
N PRO A 209 2.74 1.22 15.91
CA PRO A 209 1.61 0.67 15.19
C PRO A 209 1.92 0.56 13.70
N GLU A 210 1.53 -0.56 13.09
CA GLU A 210 1.70 -0.77 11.66
C GLU A 210 0.58 -0.08 10.87
N PHE A 211 0.96 0.69 9.84
CA PHE A 211 0.01 1.33 8.95
C PHE A 211 -0.57 0.30 7.97
N GLN A 212 -1.89 0.03 8.09
CA GLN A 212 -2.61 -0.99 7.33
C GLN A 212 -2.91 -0.60 5.86
N GLY A 213 -2.34 0.51 5.38
CA GLY A 213 -2.60 1.05 4.05
C GLY A 213 -3.76 2.04 4.02
N LEU A 214 -4.13 2.46 2.80
CA LEU A 214 -5.16 3.47 2.58
C LEU A 214 -6.53 3.09 3.15
N SER A 215 -7.27 4.08 3.63
CA SER A 215 -8.67 3.93 3.96
C SER A 215 -9.55 3.65 2.72
N VAL A 216 -10.71 3.01 2.92
CA VAL A 216 -11.70 2.82 1.82
C VAL A 216 -12.14 4.18 1.26
N ALA A 217 -12.34 5.18 2.12
CA ALA A 217 -12.70 6.54 1.71
C ALA A 217 -11.62 7.17 0.81
N ALA A 218 -10.34 7.00 1.14
CA ALA A 218 -9.23 7.43 0.29
C ALA A 218 -9.23 6.71 -1.07
N ARG A 219 -9.36 5.38 -1.07
CA ARG A 219 -9.42 4.60 -2.32
C ARG A 219 -10.57 5.03 -3.22
N ARG A 220 -11.76 5.27 -2.64
CA ARG A 220 -12.92 5.84 -3.35
C ARG A 220 -12.62 7.21 -3.96
N SER A 221 -12.04 8.11 -3.17
CA SER A 221 -11.66 9.45 -3.65
C SER A 221 -10.69 9.39 -4.84
N ILE A 222 -9.67 8.54 -4.75
CA ILE A 222 -8.69 8.33 -5.83
C ILE A 222 -9.36 7.72 -7.07
N ASN A 223 -10.25 6.75 -6.89
CA ASN A 223 -11.01 6.13 -7.99
C ASN A 223 -11.91 7.15 -8.70
N LEU A 224 -12.57 8.06 -7.97
CA LEU A 224 -13.34 9.14 -8.60
C LEU A 224 -12.43 10.12 -9.34
N ALA A 225 -11.23 10.40 -8.82
CA ALA A 225 -10.24 11.22 -9.52
C ALA A 225 -9.73 10.56 -10.81
N ALA A 226 -9.55 9.23 -10.82
CA ALA A 226 -9.22 8.46 -12.01
C ALA A 226 -10.27 8.60 -13.11
N ILE A 227 -11.55 8.42 -12.73
CA ILE A 227 -12.70 8.54 -13.63
C ILE A 227 -12.82 9.97 -14.16
N ALA A 228 -12.70 10.97 -13.28
CA ALA A 228 -12.69 12.38 -13.69
C ALA A 228 -11.55 12.68 -14.69
N HIS A 229 -10.36 12.14 -14.46
CA HIS A 229 -9.23 12.29 -15.38
C HIS A 229 -9.53 11.67 -16.75
N ALA A 230 -10.07 10.44 -16.78
CA ALA A 230 -10.51 9.79 -18.01
C ALA A 230 -11.56 10.61 -18.78
N GLU A 231 -12.54 11.20 -18.07
CA GLU A 231 -13.53 12.09 -18.68
C GLU A 231 -12.89 13.34 -19.33
N VAL A 232 -11.89 13.95 -18.68
CA VAL A 232 -11.14 15.09 -19.25
C VAL A 232 -10.41 14.69 -20.52
N LEU A 233 -9.71 13.55 -20.52
CA LEU A 233 -8.99 13.07 -21.70
C LEU A 233 -9.95 12.78 -22.86
N CYS A 234 -11.11 12.17 -22.58
CA CYS A 234 -12.14 11.94 -23.59
C CYS A 234 -12.63 13.24 -24.22
N LEU A 235 -12.91 14.26 -23.41
CA LEU A 235 -13.29 15.58 -23.91
C LEU A 235 -12.24 16.17 -24.85
N ARG A 236 -10.97 16.09 -24.48
CA ARG A 236 -9.86 16.60 -25.31
C ARG A 236 -9.82 15.92 -26.68
N VAL A 237 -10.04 14.61 -26.73
CA VAL A 237 -10.11 13.89 -28.02
C VAL A 237 -11.36 14.26 -28.81
N MET A 238 -12.52 14.38 -28.16
CA MET A 238 -13.80 14.70 -28.81
C MET A 238 -13.85 16.10 -29.42
N GLN A 239 -13.01 17.05 -28.98
CA GLN A 239 -12.85 18.38 -29.61
C GLN A 239 -12.49 18.29 -31.10
N LEU A 240 -11.87 17.20 -31.55
CA LEU A 240 -11.50 16.97 -32.95
C LEU A 240 -12.67 16.51 -33.83
N LYS A 241 -13.88 16.31 -33.28
CA LYS A 241 -15.12 15.96 -34.00
C LYS A 241 -15.00 14.72 -34.91
N GLY A 242 -14.21 13.73 -34.50
CA GLY A 242 -14.00 12.49 -35.26
C GLY A 242 -14.10 11.24 -34.39
N PRO A 243 -14.25 10.04 -34.99
CA PRO A 243 -14.46 8.78 -34.28
C PRO A 243 -13.20 8.22 -33.59
N LEU A 244 -12.17 9.06 -33.35
CA LEU A 244 -10.84 8.64 -32.88
C LEU A 244 -10.89 7.84 -31.58
N LEU A 245 -11.74 8.23 -30.63
CA LEU A 245 -11.85 7.51 -29.34
C LEU A 245 -12.40 6.10 -29.54
N LYS A 246 -13.45 5.96 -30.37
CA LYS A 246 -14.03 4.66 -30.73
C LYS A 246 -13.03 3.80 -31.50
N MET A 247 -12.35 4.38 -32.49
CA MET A 247 -11.32 3.70 -33.28
C MET A 247 -10.13 3.26 -32.41
N ALA A 248 -9.70 4.07 -31.46
CA ALA A 248 -8.61 3.72 -30.53
C ALA A 248 -8.99 2.53 -29.65
N ARG A 249 -10.22 2.51 -29.11
CA ARG A 249 -10.74 1.36 -28.36
C ARG A 249 -10.83 0.09 -29.21
N GLU A 250 -11.35 0.21 -30.43
CA GLU A 250 -11.45 -0.94 -31.33
C GLU A 250 -10.07 -1.48 -31.71
N ALA A 251 -9.09 -0.60 -31.92
CA ALA A 251 -7.72 -0.99 -32.22
C ALA A 251 -7.05 -1.74 -31.05
N THR A 252 -7.37 -1.43 -29.79
CA THR A 252 -6.85 -2.17 -28.63
C THR A 252 -7.52 -3.53 -28.43
N ALA A 253 -8.80 -3.65 -28.79
CA ALA A 253 -9.53 -4.91 -28.76
C ALA A 253 -9.07 -5.90 -29.84
N ARG A 254 -8.60 -5.41 -31.00
CA ARG A 254 -8.09 -6.25 -32.09
C ARG A 254 -6.65 -6.73 -31.81
N ARG A 255 -6.37 -7.99 -32.14
CA ARG A 255 -5.02 -8.58 -32.07
C ARG A 255 -4.22 -8.31 -33.35
N GLU A 256 -4.90 -8.33 -34.48
CA GLU A 256 -4.32 -8.16 -35.81
C GLU A 256 -4.68 -6.79 -36.39
N THR A 257 -3.77 -6.27 -37.20
CA THR A 257 -3.96 -5.00 -37.88
C THR A 257 -4.99 -5.15 -39.00
N PRO A 258 -6.07 -4.35 -39.02
CA PRO A 258 -7.02 -4.36 -40.11
C PRO A 258 -6.57 -3.50 -41.29
N ASP A 259 -7.03 -3.83 -42.50
CA ASP A 259 -6.79 -3.06 -43.73
C ASP A 259 -7.88 -2.01 -43.99
N GLU A 260 -8.83 -1.85 -43.06
CA GLU A 260 -10.08 -1.10 -43.24
C GLU A 260 -9.96 0.42 -42.98
N TYR A 261 -8.75 0.97 -42.84
CA TYR A 261 -8.54 2.39 -42.55
C TYR A 261 -8.61 3.31 -43.78
N GLY A 262 -8.88 2.73 -44.95
CA GLY A 262 -9.03 3.44 -46.22
C GLY A 262 -7.73 3.55 -47.00
N SER A 263 -7.74 4.41 -48.02
CA SER A 263 -6.62 4.66 -48.91
C SER A 263 -5.39 5.24 -48.17
N PRO A 264 -4.19 5.16 -48.76
CA PRO A 264 -2.98 5.79 -48.21
C PRO A 264 -3.17 7.28 -47.84
N LYS A 265 -3.93 8.03 -48.64
CA LYS A 265 -4.20 9.46 -48.36
C LYS A 265 -5.08 9.64 -47.12
N GLU A 266 -6.12 8.84 -46.97
CA GLU A 266 -7.01 8.87 -45.79
C GLU A 266 -6.25 8.46 -44.53
N CYS A 267 -5.39 7.45 -44.62
CA CYS A 267 -4.52 7.03 -43.53
C CYS A 267 -3.59 8.16 -43.05
N VAL A 268 -2.96 8.90 -43.96
CA VAL A 268 -2.11 10.05 -43.60
C VAL A 268 -2.91 11.15 -42.88
N LEU A 269 -4.15 11.41 -43.33
CA LEU A 269 -5.03 12.37 -42.65
C LEU A 269 -5.40 11.90 -41.24
N LEU A 270 -5.72 10.61 -41.08
CA LEU A 270 -5.99 9.98 -39.78
C LEU A 270 -4.77 10.04 -38.86
N MET A 271 -3.57 9.73 -39.35
CA MET A 271 -2.32 9.87 -38.57
C MET A 271 -2.13 11.31 -38.08
N GLY A 272 -2.40 12.30 -38.93
CA GLY A 272 -2.37 13.71 -38.55
C GLY A 272 -3.40 14.07 -37.47
N GLN A 273 -4.61 13.48 -37.52
CA GLN A 273 -5.63 13.63 -36.49
C GLN A 273 -5.21 12.98 -35.16
N ILE A 274 -4.64 11.78 -35.20
CA ILE A 274 -4.14 11.07 -34.01
C ILE A 274 -2.99 11.85 -33.36
N ALA A 275 -2.06 12.38 -34.15
CA ALA A 275 -0.98 13.22 -33.63
C ALA A 275 -1.49 14.53 -32.98
N ARG A 276 -2.61 15.10 -33.47
CA ARG A 276 -3.29 16.21 -32.80
C ARG A 276 -3.94 15.77 -31.49
N ALA A 277 -4.63 14.62 -31.48
CA ALA A 277 -5.24 14.08 -30.27
C ALA A 277 -4.19 13.83 -29.17
N LEU A 278 -3.06 13.20 -29.53
CA LEU A 278 -1.92 12.99 -28.63
C LEU A 278 -1.41 14.29 -28.03
N ARG A 279 -1.30 15.37 -28.82
CA ARG A 279 -0.90 16.68 -28.28
C ARG A 279 -1.92 17.24 -27.29
N LEU A 280 -3.22 17.17 -27.61
CA LEU A 280 -4.29 17.67 -26.74
C LEU A 280 -4.36 16.92 -25.41
N ILE A 281 -4.23 15.59 -25.43
CA ILE A 281 -4.24 14.79 -24.19
C ILE A 281 -2.96 14.91 -23.39
N ASN A 282 -1.88 15.49 -23.92
CA ASN A 282 -0.65 15.76 -23.19
C ASN A 282 -0.53 17.22 -22.70
N GLU A 283 -1.39 18.11 -23.19
CA GLU A 283 -1.41 19.51 -22.78
C GLU A 283 -2.02 19.66 -21.40
N ARG A 284 -1.16 19.78 -20.36
CA ARG A 284 -1.57 19.76 -18.94
C ARG A 284 -2.25 21.04 -18.44
N THR A 285 -2.33 22.08 -19.26
CA THR A 285 -2.89 23.37 -18.87
C THR A 285 -4.37 23.21 -18.48
N GLY A 286 -4.72 23.68 -17.28
CA GLY A 286 -6.11 23.66 -16.78
C GLY A 286 -6.63 22.31 -16.26
N TRP A 287 -5.87 21.21 -16.38
CA TRP A 287 -6.33 19.87 -15.97
C TRP A 287 -6.81 19.80 -14.53
N ALA A 288 -6.03 20.36 -13.60
CA ALA A 288 -6.36 20.27 -12.18
C ALA A 288 -7.73 20.88 -11.85
N GLY A 289 -8.09 22.00 -12.49
CA GLY A 289 -9.39 22.65 -12.31
C GLY A 289 -10.53 21.81 -12.88
N GLU A 290 -10.37 21.28 -14.09
CA GLU A 290 -11.37 20.45 -14.75
C GLU A 290 -11.60 19.11 -14.05
N ILE A 291 -10.50 18.43 -13.65
CA ILE A 291 -10.56 17.20 -12.88
C ILE A 291 -11.28 17.46 -11.56
N LYS A 292 -10.94 18.54 -10.83
CA LYS A 292 -11.58 18.88 -9.55
C LYS A 292 -13.09 19.11 -9.71
N ALA A 293 -13.50 19.84 -10.75
CA ALA A 293 -14.93 20.08 -11.03
C ALA A 293 -15.67 18.76 -11.31
N ARG A 294 -15.05 17.85 -12.07
CA ARG A 294 -15.62 16.53 -12.36
C ARG A 294 -15.66 15.61 -11.15
N VAL A 295 -14.62 15.61 -10.32
CA VAL A 295 -14.62 14.88 -9.04
C VAL A 295 -15.78 15.32 -8.17
N ALA A 296 -16.04 16.63 -8.06
CA ALA A 296 -17.17 17.14 -7.26
C ALA A 296 -18.53 16.63 -7.78
N ARG A 297 -18.73 16.60 -9.10
CA ARG A 297 -19.92 15.99 -9.73
C ARG A 297 -20.00 14.49 -9.45
N LEU A 298 -18.90 13.77 -9.62
CA LEU A 298 -18.86 12.33 -9.41
C LEU A 298 -19.12 11.96 -7.95
N GLN A 299 -18.67 12.79 -6.99
CA GLN A 299 -18.94 12.60 -5.57
C GLN A 299 -20.43 12.66 -5.21
N THR A 300 -21.22 13.47 -5.91
CA THR A 300 -22.68 13.54 -5.67
C THR A 300 -23.44 12.41 -6.35
N ALA A 301 -22.92 11.89 -7.47
CA ALA A 301 -23.57 10.86 -8.27
C ALA A 301 -23.20 9.43 -7.86
N ALA A 302 -21.97 9.20 -7.39
CA ALA A 302 -21.40 7.88 -7.16
C ALA A 302 -22.18 7.05 -6.13
N ARG A 303 -22.56 5.84 -6.52
CA ARG A 303 -23.12 4.81 -5.65
C ARG A 303 -22.21 3.60 -5.63
N TYR A 304 -22.11 2.94 -4.47
CA TYR A 304 -21.28 1.76 -4.25
C TYR A 304 -22.17 0.58 -3.92
N ARG A 305 -21.71 -0.64 -4.25
CA ARG A 305 -22.46 -1.86 -3.94
C ARG A 305 -22.51 -2.17 -2.45
N GLY A 306 -21.44 -1.83 -1.71
CA GLY A 306 -21.37 -1.95 -0.25
C GLY A 306 -20.25 -1.09 0.35
N ASP A 307 -20.10 -1.17 1.67
CA ASP A 307 -19.20 -0.30 2.44
C ASP A 307 -17.71 -0.56 2.21
N ALA A 308 -17.36 -1.78 1.81
CA ALA A 308 -15.98 -2.15 1.48
C ALA A 308 -15.60 -1.86 0.02
N ASP A 309 -16.59 -1.64 -0.86
CA ASP A 309 -16.34 -1.43 -2.28
C ASP A 309 -15.75 -0.04 -2.54
N THR A 310 -14.71 -0.01 -3.36
CA THR A 310 -13.95 1.19 -3.70
C THR A 310 -14.24 1.69 -5.11
N ALA A 311 -14.71 0.82 -6.01
CA ALA A 311 -15.17 1.18 -7.33
C ALA A 311 -16.69 1.49 -7.32
N PRO A 312 -17.12 2.63 -7.86
CA PRO A 312 -18.54 2.96 -7.97
C PRO A 312 -19.25 2.11 -9.02
N LEU A 313 -20.57 2.03 -8.94
CA LEU A 313 -21.42 1.40 -9.96
C LEU A 313 -21.43 2.28 -11.22
N ALA A 314 -21.14 1.68 -12.38
CA ALA A 314 -21.05 2.42 -13.64
C ALA A 314 -22.33 3.22 -13.97
N ASP A 315 -23.51 2.63 -13.72
CA ASP A 315 -24.80 3.27 -13.98
C ASP A 315 -25.04 4.52 -13.11
N SER A 316 -24.43 4.58 -11.92
CA SER A 316 -24.56 5.74 -11.04
C SER A 316 -23.81 6.98 -11.54
N LEU A 317 -22.85 6.79 -12.45
CA LEU A 317 -22.01 7.87 -12.95
C LEU A 317 -22.48 8.42 -14.30
N ALA A 318 -23.52 7.82 -14.89
CA ALA A 318 -24.11 8.27 -16.12
C ALA A 318 -24.52 9.75 -15.98
N PHE A 319 -24.14 10.58 -16.96
CA PHE A 319 -24.56 11.99 -17.00
C PHE A 319 -26.08 12.07 -16.94
N SER A 320 -26.66 12.98 -16.16
CA SER A 320 -28.11 13.20 -16.13
C SER A 320 -28.49 14.43 -16.98
N GLU A 321 -29.74 14.52 -17.43
CA GLU A 321 -30.24 15.74 -18.08
C GLU A 321 -30.11 16.92 -17.10
N GLY A 322 -29.31 17.93 -17.46
CA GLY A 322 -28.99 19.08 -16.61
C GLY A 322 -27.56 19.15 -16.07
N ASP A 323 -26.70 18.16 -16.35
CA ASP A 323 -25.27 18.24 -16.00
C ASP A 323 -24.57 19.38 -16.79
N VAL A 324 -24.32 20.51 -16.11
CA VAL A 324 -23.70 21.72 -16.71
C VAL A 324 -22.32 21.42 -17.33
N LEU A 325 -21.59 20.47 -16.73
CA LEU A 325 -20.28 20.02 -17.22
C LEU A 325 -20.33 19.18 -18.51
N ALA A 326 -21.51 18.64 -18.87
CA ALA A 326 -21.72 17.94 -20.13
C ALA A 326 -21.99 18.91 -21.30
N LEU A 327 -22.73 19.99 -21.04
CA LEU A 327 -23.18 20.95 -22.06
C LEU A 327 -22.19 22.08 -22.32
N ALA A 328 -21.50 22.59 -21.28
CA ALA A 328 -20.62 23.76 -21.41
C ALA A 328 -19.32 23.46 -22.20
N ALA A 329 -18.78 22.25 -22.09
CA ALA A 329 -17.49 21.89 -22.73
C ALA A 329 -17.63 21.50 -24.22
N LEU A 330 -18.85 21.26 -24.68
CA LEU A 330 -19.14 20.54 -25.92
C LEU A 330 -20.09 21.35 -26.83
N GLY A 331 -20.82 22.35 -26.31
CA GLY A 331 -21.79 23.15 -27.07
C GLY A 331 -23.07 22.36 -27.37
N ALA A 332 -24.13 23.07 -27.79
CA ALA A 332 -25.49 22.52 -27.89
C ALA A 332 -25.70 21.38 -28.93
N GLN A 333 -24.66 20.96 -29.66
CA GLN A 333 -24.74 19.95 -30.73
C GLN A 333 -23.70 18.81 -30.61
N ALA A 334 -22.99 18.71 -29.50
CA ALA A 334 -21.92 17.73 -29.38
C ALA A 334 -22.39 16.38 -28.85
N GLU A 335 -21.75 15.32 -29.34
CA GLU A 335 -21.92 13.96 -28.87
C GLU A 335 -21.73 13.90 -27.35
N ARG A 336 -22.67 13.24 -26.66
CA ARG A 336 -22.63 13.05 -25.21
C ARG A 336 -21.36 12.28 -24.84
N LEU A 337 -20.67 12.74 -23.78
CA LEU A 337 -19.50 12.04 -23.26
C LEU A 337 -19.87 10.57 -22.94
N PRO A 338 -19.07 9.58 -23.38
CA PRO A 338 -19.32 8.18 -23.05
C PRO A 338 -19.25 7.96 -21.53
N ASN A 339 -19.95 6.94 -21.05
CA ASN A 339 -19.76 6.49 -19.68
C ASN A 339 -18.41 5.77 -19.59
N VAL A 340 -17.38 6.52 -19.21
CA VAL A 340 -15.99 6.03 -19.24
C VAL A 340 -15.78 4.80 -18.38
N LEU A 341 -16.56 4.62 -17.31
CA LEU A 341 -16.47 3.44 -16.46
C LEU A 341 -17.21 2.23 -17.07
N ALA A 342 -18.41 2.43 -17.63
CA ALA A 342 -19.15 1.35 -18.28
C ALA A 342 -18.43 0.81 -19.53
N GLU A 343 -17.75 1.69 -20.25
CA GLU A 343 -17.05 1.40 -21.50
C GLU A 343 -15.59 0.95 -21.31
N ASP A 344 -15.12 0.83 -20.06
CA ASP A 344 -13.72 0.58 -19.69
C ASP A 344 -12.73 1.51 -20.43
N THR A 345 -13.11 2.78 -20.57
CA THR A 345 -12.36 3.73 -21.37
C THR A 345 -10.99 3.98 -20.75
N TRP A 346 -9.93 3.84 -21.55
CA TRP A 346 -8.53 3.85 -21.11
C TRP A 346 -8.13 2.68 -20.17
N ASP A 347 -8.84 1.55 -20.22
CA ASP A 347 -8.64 0.39 -19.34
C ASP A 347 -8.81 0.72 -17.84
N LEU A 348 -9.79 1.58 -17.50
CA LEU A 348 -10.03 2.03 -16.13
C LEU A 348 -10.12 0.88 -15.12
N PHE A 349 -10.71 -0.28 -15.45
CA PHE A 349 -10.80 -1.42 -14.53
C PHE A 349 -9.45 -1.99 -14.10
N ARG A 350 -8.39 -1.76 -14.89
CA ARG A 350 -7.01 -2.16 -14.52
C ARG A 350 -6.30 -1.12 -13.66
N VAL A 351 -6.84 0.10 -13.63
CA VAL A 351 -6.23 1.29 -13.06
C VAL A 351 -6.86 1.64 -11.71
N LEU A 352 -8.15 1.33 -11.51
CA LEU A 352 -8.84 1.55 -10.25
C LEU A 352 -8.27 0.71 -9.10
N LEU A 353 -8.20 1.32 -7.93
CA LEU A 353 -7.81 0.68 -6.68
C LEU A 353 -8.93 -0.25 -6.19
N ARG A 354 -8.55 -1.39 -5.61
CA ARG A 354 -9.48 -2.38 -5.03
C ARG A 354 -9.67 -2.13 -3.55
#